data_AF-A0A6A3YMX7-F1
#
_entry.id   AF-A0A6A3YMX7-F1
#
_cell.length_a   1.000
_cell.length_b   1.000
_cell.length_c   1.000
_cell.angle_alpha   90.00
_cell.angle_beta   90.00
_cell.angle_gamma   90.00
#
_symmetry.space_group_name_H-M   'P 1'
#
loop_
_entity.id
_entity.type
_entity.pdbx_description
1 polymer ?
#
loop_
_entity_poly.entity_id
_entity_poly.type
_entity_poly.pdbx_seq_one_letter_code
_entity_poly.pdbx_strand_id
1 'polypeptide(L)'
;MDGAAANGNFEMVKWLHENTTAECTHTVMDEAARYGRLDVLKWLHANRSEGCSPAAMENAVEAGHLEMLKWLHANRPERCTYETLNGAAKKGYFNVCRWLLEHREGLGITLALESALRENHLELACYLYERIPVNSIRYGKSFDDMLELSRQELYLI
;
A
#
# COMPACT_ATOMS: atom_id res chain seq x y z
N MET A 1 -2.98 -3.57 24.16
CA MET A 1 -1.62 -3.52 23.56
C MET A 1 -1.64 -2.72 22.25
N ASP A 2 -2.74 -2.81 21.53
CA ASP A 2 -3.10 -2.19 20.25
C ASP A 2 -2.73 -0.70 20.22
N GLY A 3 -3.19 0.10 21.18
CA GLY A 3 -2.85 1.54 21.23
C GLY A 3 -1.35 1.84 21.44
N ALA A 4 -0.63 0.99 22.17
CA ALA A 4 0.82 1.12 22.30
C ALA A 4 1.52 0.77 20.98
N ALA A 5 1.04 -0.26 20.30
CA ALA A 5 1.56 -0.68 18.99
C ALA A 5 1.29 0.37 17.91
N ALA A 6 0.07 0.91 17.82
CA ALA A 6 -0.29 1.99 16.90
C ALA A 6 0.57 3.25 17.09
N ASN A 7 0.86 3.60 18.33
CA ASN A 7 1.68 4.77 18.67
C ASN A 7 3.20 4.53 18.50
N GLY A 8 3.63 3.30 18.23
CA GLY A 8 5.07 2.98 18.17
C GLY A 8 5.74 2.98 19.54
N ASN A 9 4.98 2.86 20.63
CA ASN A 9 5.52 2.85 21.99
C ASN A 9 6.10 1.46 22.31
N PHE A 10 7.30 1.22 21.79
CA PHE A 10 7.96 -0.07 21.83
C PHE A 10 8.18 -0.59 23.25
N GLU A 11 8.60 0.27 24.17
CA GLU A 11 8.83 -0.12 25.56
C GLU A 11 7.54 -0.49 26.29
N MET A 12 6.43 0.21 26.01
CA MET A 12 5.12 -0.18 26.53
C MET A 12 4.65 -1.50 25.93
N VAL A 13 4.92 -1.77 24.65
CA VAL A 13 4.58 -3.06 24.03
C VAL A 13 5.32 -4.21 24.71
N LYS A 14 6.62 -4.08 24.96
CA LYS A 14 7.41 -5.08 25.71
C LYS A 14 6.88 -5.26 27.12
N TRP A 15 6.67 -4.14 27.84
CA TRP A 15 6.18 -4.19 29.21
C TRP A 15 4.83 -4.90 29.29
N LEU A 16 3.90 -4.59 28.38
CA LEU A 16 2.59 -5.24 28.32
C LEU A 16 2.71 -6.73 27.99
N HIS A 17 3.64 -7.13 27.13
CA HIS A 17 3.87 -8.55 26.82
C HIS A 17 4.42 -9.33 28.02
N GLU A 18 5.35 -8.75 28.78
CA GLU A 18 5.99 -9.42 29.92
C GLU A 18 5.12 -9.42 31.19
N ASN A 19 4.28 -8.39 31.37
CA ASN A 19 3.60 -8.13 32.64
C ASN A 19 2.08 -8.31 32.58
N THR A 20 1.51 -8.72 31.45
CA THR A 20 0.06 -8.95 31.32
C THR A 20 -0.24 -10.29 30.66
N THR A 21 -1.34 -10.91 31.08
CA THR A 21 -1.94 -12.06 30.40
C THR A 21 -3.01 -11.63 29.40
N ALA A 22 -3.03 -10.36 29.01
CA ALA A 22 -4.04 -9.83 28.10
C ALA A 22 -3.96 -10.59 26.78
N GLU A 23 -5.11 -11.05 26.31
CA GLU A 23 -5.21 -11.67 25.00
C GLU A 23 -4.75 -10.65 23.94
N CYS A 24 -3.75 -11.05 23.16
CA CYS A 24 -3.34 -10.31 21.99
C CYS A 24 -4.03 -10.94 20.79
N THR A 25 -4.44 -10.12 19.84
CA THR A 25 -4.97 -10.61 18.57
C THR A 25 -4.13 -10.05 17.43
N HIS A 26 -4.45 -10.49 16.20
CA HIS A 26 -3.82 -9.98 14.99
C HIS A 26 -3.97 -8.45 14.84
N THR A 27 -4.96 -7.83 15.50
CA THR A 27 -5.17 -6.37 15.49
C THR A 27 -3.91 -5.61 15.88
N VAL A 28 -3.11 -6.10 16.83
CA VAL A 28 -1.92 -5.37 17.30
C VAL A 28 -0.88 -5.21 16.18
N MET A 29 -0.65 -6.25 15.37
CA MET A 29 0.25 -6.16 14.23
C MET A 29 -0.37 -5.39 13.05
N ASP A 30 -1.68 -5.53 12.82
CA ASP A 30 -2.38 -4.77 11.78
C ASP A 30 -2.34 -3.27 12.04
N GLU A 31 -2.48 -2.87 13.30
CA GLU A 31 -2.33 -1.49 13.78
C GLU A 31 -0.90 -0.98 13.63
N ALA A 32 0.09 -1.79 14.02
CA ALA A 32 1.50 -1.45 13.81
C ALA A 32 1.79 -1.26 12.31
N ALA A 33 1.22 -2.09 11.44
CA ALA A 33 1.35 -1.97 9.98
C ALA A 33 0.70 -0.67 9.47
N ARG A 34 -0.53 -0.38 9.91
CA ARG A 34 -1.32 0.80 9.54
C ARG A 34 -0.67 2.12 9.89
N TYR A 35 0.08 2.18 10.99
CA TYR A 35 0.79 3.38 11.43
C TYR A 35 2.30 3.32 11.18
N GLY A 36 2.79 2.32 10.43
CA GLY A 36 4.18 2.27 9.97
C GLY A 36 5.20 1.94 11.05
N ARG A 37 4.79 1.27 12.12
CA ARG A 37 5.62 0.93 13.29
C ARG A 37 6.39 -0.36 13.05
N LEU A 38 7.36 -0.29 12.14
CA LEU A 38 8.09 -1.47 11.65
C LEU A 38 8.92 -2.18 12.73
N ASP A 39 9.49 -1.42 13.66
CA ASP A 39 10.22 -1.91 14.83
C ASP A 39 9.31 -2.72 15.76
N VAL A 40 8.15 -2.16 16.11
CA VAL A 40 7.12 -2.84 16.89
C VAL A 40 6.65 -4.10 16.16
N LEU A 41 6.34 -3.99 14.86
CA LEU A 41 5.82 -5.12 14.09
C LEU A 41 6.82 -6.28 14.00
N LYS A 42 8.10 -5.99 13.74
CA LYS A 42 9.17 -7.00 13.71
C LYS A 42 9.30 -7.72 15.04
N TRP A 43 9.25 -6.97 16.14
CA TRP A 43 9.35 -7.56 17.46
C TRP A 43 8.11 -8.40 17.81
N LEU A 44 6.91 -7.91 17.51
CA LEU A 44 5.67 -8.67 17.70
C LEU A 44 5.75 -9.98 16.90
N HIS A 45 6.15 -9.93 15.64
CA HIS A 45 6.31 -11.14 14.82
C HIS A 45 7.29 -12.17 15.41
N ALA A 46 8.37 -11.71 16.04
CA ALA A 46 9.39 -12.60 16.63
C ALA A 46 8.98 -13.18 17.99
N ASN A 47 8.10 -12.51 18.75
CA ASN A 47 7.77 -12.86 20.13
C ASN A 47 6.32 -13.34 20.31
N ARG A 48 5.51 -13.28 19.26
CA ARG A 48 4.08 -13.60 19.29
C ARG A 48 3.69 -14.51 18.12
N SER A 49 2.77 -15.43 18.36
CA SER A 49 2.33 -16.43 17.38
C SER A 49 1.03 -16.05 16.65
N GLU A 50 0.30 -15.04 17.13
CA GLU A 50 -0.97 -14.60 16.55
C GLU A 50 -0.81 -14.05 15.13
N GLY A 51 0.34 -13.45 14.83
CA GLY A 51 0.65 -12.88 13.53
C GLY A 51 -0.19 -11.64 13.20
N CYS A 52 -0.31 -11.34 11.91
CA CYS A 52 -1.15 -10.28 11.39
C CYS A 52 -2.18 -10.86 10.43
N SER A 53 -3.26 -10.12 10.17
CA SER A 53 -4.24 -10.49 9.16
C SER A 53 -3.78 -10.03 7.76
N PRO A 54 -4.47 -10.42 6.68
CA PRO A 54 -4.25 -9.87 5.35
C PRO A 54 -4.36 -8.33 5.31
N ALA A 55 -5.13 -7.72 6.22
CA ALA A 55 -5.32 -6.28 6.29
C ALA A 55 -4.00 -5.53 6.60
N ALA A 56 -3.02 -6.16 7.25
CA ALA A 56 -1.73 -5.50 7.51
C ALA A 56 -1.03 -5.03 6.23
N MET A 57 -1.06 -5.84 5.17
CA MET A 57 -0.45 -5.47 3.89
C MET A 57 -1.22 -4.34 3.22
N GLU A 58 -2.56 -4.44 3.19
CA GLU A 58 -3.42 -3.39 2.63
C GLU A 58 -3.24 -2.07 3.38
N ASN A 59 -3.27 -2.10 4.71
CA ASN A 59 -3.03 -0.96 5.57
C ASN A 59 -1.65 -0.33 5.32
N ALA A 60 -0.59 -1.13 5.16
CA ALA A 60 0.75 -0.62 4.86
C ALA A 60 0.79 0.09 3.50
N VAL A 61 0.10 -0.45 2.49
CA VAL A 61 -0.02 0.14 1.15
C VAL A 61 -0.85 1.42 1.19
N GLU A 62 -2.01 1.39 1.83
CA GLU A 62 -2.90 2.54 1.99
C GLU A 62 -2.28 3.65 2.83
N ALA A 63 -1.34 3.36 3.71
CA ALA A 63 -0.60 4.35 4.49
C ALA A 63 0.72 4.78 3.82
N GLY A 64 1.10 4.17 2.69
CA GLY A 64 2.31 4.53 1.94
C GLY A 64 3.61 4.02 2.57
N HIS A 65 3.54 3.02 3.45
CA HIS A 65 4.67 2.50 4.22
C HIS A 65 5.45 1.45 3.43
N LEU A 66 6.29 1.89 2.49
CA LEU A 66 7.06 1.00 1.61
C LEU A 66 7.93 -0.04 2.34
N GLU A 67 8.66 0.37 3.38
CA GLU A 67 9.53 -0.56 4.13
C GLU A 67 8.73 -1.60 4.91
N MET A 68 7.54 -1.21 5.39
CA MET A 68 6.58 -2.13 6.00
C MET A 68 6.05 -3.13 4.96
N LEU A 69 5.65 -2.65 3.78
CA LEU A 69 5.19 -3.47 2.66
C LEU A 69 6.25 -4.51 2.25
N LYS A 70 7.50 -4.09 2.06
CA LYS A 70 8.62 -4.97 1.74
C LYS A 70 8.81 -6.04 2.80
N TRP A 71 8.78 -5.65 4.07
CA TRP A 71 8.97 -6.58 5.17
C TRP A 71 7.82 -7.59 5.25
N LEU A 72 6.57 -7.12 5.16
CA LEU A 72 5.40 -8.01 5.17
C LEU A 72 5.47 -8.98 4.00
N HIS A 73 5.78 -8.52 2.78
CA HIS A 73 5.89 -9.40 1.61
C HIS A 73 6.96 -10.48 1.75
N ALA A 74 8.10 -10.16 2.37
CA ALA A 74 9.19 -11.11 2.55
C ALA A 74 8.90 -12.20 3.60
N ASN A 75 8.01 -11.90 4.57
CA ASN A 75 7.77 -12.77 5.73
C ASN A 75 6.41 -13.45 5.72
N ARG A 76 5.54 -13.13 4.75
CA ARG A 76 4.14 -13.53 4.76
C ARG A 76 3.67 -14.02 3.39
N PRO A 77 2.88 -15.11 3.32
CA PRO A 77 2.39 -15.66 2.06
C PRO A 77 1.31 -14.80 1.39
N GLU A 78 0.71 -13.85 2.12
CA GLU A 78 -0.36 -12.98 1.65
C GLU A 78 0.08 -12.12 0.46
N ARG A 79 -0.81 -11.99 -0.52
CA ARG A 79 -0.53 -11.36 -1.82
C ARG A 79 -1.29 -10.04 -1.94
N CYS A 80 -0.60 -8.95 -2.26
CA CYS A 80 -1.18 -7.71 -2.78
C CYS A 80 -2.16 -7.98 -3.95
N THR A 81 -3.25 -7.25 -4.03
CA THR A 81 -4.26 -7.38 -5.10
C THR A 81 -4.25 -6.16 -6.04
N TYR A 82 -5.05 -6.16 -7.11
CA TYR A 82 -5.15 -4.96 -7.97
C TYR A 82 -5.82 -3.78 -7.23
N GLU A 83 -6.68 -4.07 -6.25
CA GLU A 83 -7.27 -3.06 -5.35
C GLU A 83 -6.18 -2.34 -4.54
N THR A 84 -5.18 -3.07 -4.04
CA THR A 84 -4.05 -2.45 -3.31
C THR A 84 -3.25 -1.48 -4.19
N LEU A 85 -2.98 -1.85 -5.45
CA LEU A 85 -2.31 -0.96 -6.41
C LEU A 85 -3.17 0.28 -6.71
N ASN A 86 -4.47 0.10 -6.93
CA ASN A 86 -5.39 1.21 -7.20
C ASN A 86 -5.49 2.19 -6.02
N GLY A 87 -5.54 1.67 -4.79
CA GLY A 87 -5.54 2.49 -3.56
C GLY A 87 -4.26 3.33 -3.42
N ALA A 88 -3.10 2.71 -3.64
CA ALA A 88 -1.82 3.42 -3.66
C ALA A 88 -1.76 4.48 -4.77
N ALA A 89 -2.33 4.18 -5.94
CA ALA A 89 -2.36 5.09 -7.07
C ALA A 89 -3.25 6.32 -6.83
N LYS A 90 -4.43 6.13 -6.22
CA LYS A 90 -5.29 7.26 -5.78
C LYS A 90 -4.58 8.21 -4.82
N LYS A 91 -3.70 7.68 -3.97
CA LYS A 91 -2.93 8.48 -3.00
C LYS A 91 -1.60 9.01 -3.55
N GLY A 92 -1.23 8.65 -4.78
CA GLY A 92 0.01 9.12 -5.40
C GLY A 92 1.27 8.48 -4.83
N TYR A 93 1.18 7.31 -4.19
CA TYR A 93 2.32 6.65 -3.59
C TYR A 93 3.20 5.97 -4.63
N PHE A 94 3.94 6.78 -5.39
CA PHE A 94 4.76 6.35 -6.52
C PHE A 94 5.66 5.15 -6.19
N ASN A 95 6.44 5.24 -5.11
CA ASN A 95 7.40 4.19 -4.75
C ASN A 95 6.70 2.88 -4.35
N VAL A 96 5.50 2.95 -3.77
CA VAL A 96 4.69 1.77 -3.45
C VAL A 96 4.15 1.14 -4.73
N CYS A 97 3.53 1.93 -5.61
CA CYS A 97 3.03 1.46 -6.90
C CYS A 97 4.14 0.83 -7.75
N ARG A 98 5.30 1.50 -7.82
CA ARG A 98 6.49 1.00 -8.50
C ARG A 98 6.92 -0.35 -7.95
N TRP A 99 7.08 -0.45 -6.64
CA TRP A 99 7.53 -1.70 -6.00
C TRP A 99 6.54 -2.84 -6.23
N LEU A 100 5.23 -2.58 -6.11
CA LEU A 100 4.18 -3.57 -6.39
C LEU A 100 4.27 -4.11 -7.81
N LEU A 101 4.47 -3.24 -8.80
CA LEU A 101 4.58 -3.62 -10.22
C LEU A 101 5.90 -4.31 -10.59
N GLU A 102 6.96 -4.13 -9.81
CA GLU A 102 8.22 -4.83 -9.98
C GLU A 102 8.18 -6.26 -9.40
N HIS A 103 7.38 -6.48 -8.35
CA HIS A 103 7.36 -7.75 -7.62
C HIS A 103 6.12 -8.61 -7.90
N ARG A 104 5.15 -8.10 -8.68
CA ARG A 104 3.90 -8.80 -9.00
C ARG A 104 3.53 -8.66 -10.47
N GLU A 105 3.65 -9.77 -11.18
CA GLU A 105 3.12 -9.90 -12.53
C GLU A 105 1.57 -9.97 -12.51
N GLY A 106 0.94 -9.43 -13.56
CA GLY A 106 -0.50 -9.54 -13.77
C GLY A 106 -1.37 -8.60 -12.94
N LEU A 107 -0.81 -7.64 -12.18
CA LEU A 107 -1.61 -6.56 -11.62
C LEU A 107 -2.15 -5.68 -12.76
N GLY A 108 -3.47 -5.55 -12.85
CA GLY A 108 -4.10 -4.66 -13.83
C GLY A 108 -3.74 -3.20 -13.58
N ILE A 109 -3.03 -2.57 -14.52
CA ILE A 109 -2.55 -1.17 -14.39
C ILE A 109 -3.58 -0.12 -14.81
N THR A 110 -4.63 -0.49 -15.55
CA THR A 110 -5.62 0.44 -16.12
C THR A 110 -6.33 1.27 -15.04
N LEU A 111 -6.89 0.62 -14.01
CA LEU A 111 -7.59 1.32 -12.91
C LEU A 111 -6.64 2.22 -12.12
N ALA A 112 -5.40 1.77 -11.92
CA ALA A 112 -4.38 2.56 -11.24
C ALA A 112 -3.99 3.80 -12.05
N LEU A 113 -3.89 3.69 -13.39
CA LEU A 113 -3.63 4.80 -14.29
C LEU A 113 -4.79 5.81 -14.26
N GLU A 114 -6.03 5.35 -14.40
CA GLU A 114 -7.21 6.21 -14.31
C GLU A 114 -7.28 6.96 -12.97
N SER A 115 -6.98 6.28 -11.86
CA SER A 115 -6.92 6.89 -10.54
C SER A 115 -5.78 7.89 -10.41
N ALA A 116 -4.59 7.58 -10.92
CA ALA A 116 -3.47 8.52 -10.91
C ALA A 116 -3.79 9.79 -11.73
N LEU A 117 -4.46 9.65 -12.89
CA LEU A 117 -4.88 10.79 -13.70
C LEU A 117 -5.97 11.63 -13.00
N ARG A 118 -7.01 10.98 -12.45
CA ARG A 118 -8.13 11.65 -11.75
C ARG A 118 -7.65 12.46 -10.55
N GLU A 119 -6.69 11.92 -9.80
CA GLU A 119 -6.13 12.55 -8.60
C GLU A 119 -4.89 13.42 -8.91
N ASN A 120 -4.57 13.63 -10.20
CA ASN A 120 -3.48 14.46 -10.70
C ASN A 120 -2.05 14.04 -10.24
N HIS A 121 -1.83 12.74 -10.04
CA HIS A 121 -0.51 12.14 -9.77
C HIS A 121 0.25 11.89 -11.07
N LEU A 122 0.60 12.96 -11.78
CA LEU A 122 1.14 12.91 -13.15
C LEU A 122 2.41 12.05 -13.30
N GLU A 123 3.33 12.11 -12.34
CA GLU A 123 4.56 11.28 -12.37
C GLU A 123 4.22 9.79 -12.37
N LEU A 124 3.29 9.38 -11.50
CA LEU A 124 2.81 8.00 -11.46
C LEU A 124 2.03 7.65 -12.73
N ALA A 125 1.18 8.55 -13.24
CA ALA A 125 0.42 8.31 -14.46
C ALA A 125 1.35 8.08 -15.66
N CYS A 126 2.38 8.90 -15.85
CA CYS A 126 3.39 8.70 -16.90
C CYS A 126 4.09 7.33 -16.75
N TYR A 127 4.53 7.00 -15.54
CA TYR A 127 5.17 5.73 -15.26
C TYR A 127 4.28 4.51 -15.55
N LEU A 128 2.98 4.60 -15.22
CA LEU A 128 2.02 3.54 -15.52
C LEU A 128 1.72 3.43 -17.01
N TYR A 129 1.65 4.57 -17.71
CA TYR A 129 1.43 4.63 -19.15
C TYR A 129 2.55 3.94 -19.94
N GLU A 130 3.82 4.21 -19.58
CA GLU A 130 4.99 3.59 -20.21
C GLU A 130 5.04 2.06 -20.07
N ARG A 131 4.28 1.49 -19.12
CA ARG A 131 4.19 0.05 -18.89
C ARG A 131 3.07 -0.65 -19.67
N ILE A 132 2.21 0.09 -20.37
CA ILE A 132 1.17 -0.51 -21.22
C ILE A 132 1.85 -1.10 -22.47
N PRO A 133 1.68 -2.42 -22.75
CA PRO A 133 2.20 -3.00 -23.98
C PRO A 133 1.60 -2.28 -25.19
N VAL A 134 2.45 -1.86 -26.13
CA VAL A 134 2.06 -1.11 -27.35
C VAL A 134 0.94 -1.83 -28.14
N ASN A 135 0.89 -3.17 -28.06
CA ASN A 135 -0.11 -4.00 -28.72
C ASN A 135 -1.50 -4.03 -28.04
N SER A 136 -1.62 -3.49 -26.83
CA SER A 136 -2.88 -3.40 -26.07
C SER A 136 -3.61 -2.07 -26.26
N ILE A 137 -3.03 -1.12 -27.00
CA ILE A 137 -3.66 0.17 -27.33
C ILE A 137 -4.66 -0.07 -28.46
N ARG A 138 -5.86 -0.58 -28.13
CA ARG A 138 -6.96 -0.77 -29.09
C ARG A 138 -7.99 0.36 -29.12
N TYR A 139 -7.76 1.48 -28.41
CA TYR A 139 -8.70 2.60 -28.41
C TYR A 139 -7.99 3.96 -28.53
N GLY A 140 -7.86 4.42 -29.78
CA GLY A 140 -8.43 5.68 -30.32
C GLY A 140 -8.41 7.01 -29.56
N LYS A 141 -7.79 7.16 -28.39
CA LYS A 141 -7.51 8.47 -27.79
C LYS A 141 -6.03 8.58 -27.51
N SER A 142 -5.39 9.59 -28.10
CA SER A 142 -3.97 9.86 -27.91
C SER A 142 -3.71 10.24 -26.44
N PHE A 143 -2.46 10.12 -26.00
CA PHE A 143 -2.04 10.62 -24.67
C PHE A 143 -2.41 12.10 -24.49
N ASP A 144 -2.34 12.88 -25.58
CA ASP A 144 -2.75 14.29 -25.58
C ASP A 144 -4.26 14.43 -25.34
N ASP A 145 -5.11 13.55 -25.91
CA ASP A 145 -6.56 13.57 -25.68
C ASP A 145 -6.90 13.25 -24.22
N MET A 146 -6.16 12.36 -23.56
CA MET A 146 -6.37 12.02 -22.14
C MET A 146 -5.88 13.14 -21.21
N LEU A 147 -4.72 13.73 -21.50
CA LEU A 147 -4.22 14.91 -20.78
C LEU A 147 -5.13 16.12 -20.97
N GLU A 148 -5.71 16.30 -22.16
CA GLU A 148 -6.63 17.38 -22.47
C GLU A 148 -7.98 17.19 -21.77
N LEU A 149 -8.50 15.96 -21.68
CA LEU A 149 -9.68 15.63 -20.88
C LEU A 149 -9.45 15.85 -19.39
N SER A 150 -8.30 15.44 -18.83
CA SER A 150 -7.98 15.71 -17.42
C SER A 150 -7.79 17.19 -17.13
N ARG A 151 -7.31 17.97 -18.12
CA ARG A 151 -7.23 19.44 -18.02
C ARG A 151 -8.61 20.11 -18.11
N GLN A 152 -9.54 19.57 -18.90
CA GLN A 152 -10.89 20.14 -19.05
C GLN A 152 -11.74 19.96 -17.78
N GLU A 153 -11.57 18.86 -17.03
CA GLU A 153 -12.26 18.66 -15.74
C GLU A 153 -11.75 19.61 -14.63
N LEU A 154 -10.52 20.12 -14.74
CA LEU A 154 -9.92 21.08 -13.81
C LEU A 154 -10.45 22.53 -13.95
N TYR A 155 -11.18 22.87 -15.01
CA TYR A 155 -11.75 24.21 -15.24
C TYR A 155 -13.25 24.32 -14.90
N LEU A 156 -13.86 23.28 -14.32
CA LEU A 156 -15.29 23.22 -13.98
C LEU A 156 -15.58 23.31 -12.46
N ILE A 157 -14.61 23.71 -11.64
CA ILE A 157 -14.76 23.99 -10.19
C ILE A 157 -14.26 25.41 -9.92
#